data_AF-A0A542Z8K0-F1
#
_entry.id   AF-A0A542Z8K0-F1
#
_cell.length_a   1.000
_cell.length_b   1.000
_cell.length_c   1.000
_cell.angle_alpha   90.00
_cell.angle_beta   90.00
_cell.angle_gamma   90.00
#
_symmetry.space_group_name_H-M   'P 1'
#
loop_
_entity.id
_entity.type
_entity.pdbx_description
1 polymer ?
#
loop_
_entity_poly.entity_id
_entity_poly.type
_entity_poly.pdbx_seq_one_letter_code
_entity_poly.pdbx_strand_id
1 'polypeptide(L)'
;MSLQTRYEFTLPRGYVDDSGAVHRSGVMRLATARDELEPLRDPTISGPDDPRLTVIVLARVVERLGSLDLVTIREIESLFAADLAYLQDFYGVINFGTQAEYEAFVSAESAELVSTSAPAAASTPAVADAAPIAAEASSSPQAPEDEPVAPAEPADVPAAPRPGRSAIEEIPSESR
;
A
#
# COMPACT_ATOMS: atom_id res chain seq x y z
N MET A 1 8.51 -18.42 -31.73
CA MET A 1 8.82 -17.45 -30.66
C MET A 1 8.05 -17.87 -29.42
N SER A 2 8.71 -18.00 -28.28
CA SER A 2 8.02 -18.26 -27.00
C SER A 2 7.44 -16.94 -26.47
N LEU A 3 6.20 -16.97 -26.00
CA LEU A 3 5.57 -15.83 -25.34
C LEU A 3 6.25 -15.59 -23.98
N GLN A 4 6.74 -14.38 -23.75
CA GLN A 4 7.16 -13.96 -22.41
C GLN A 4 5.92 -13.76 -21.55
N THR A 5 5.86 -14.43 -20.41
CA THR A 5 4.70 -14.41 -19.50
C THR A 5 5.05 -13.93 -18.10
N ARG A 6 6.33 -13.63 -17.85
CA ARG A 6 6.87 -13.17 -16.57
C ARG A 6 7.74 -11.95 -16.79
N TYR A 7 7.61 -11.01 -15.88
CA TYR A 7 8.27 -9.71 -15.93
C TYR A 7 8.84 -9.41 -14.55
N GLU A 8 10.09 -8.99 -14.52
CA GLU A 8 10.77 -8.58 -13.30
C GLU A 8 10.47 -7.10 -13.03
N PHE A 9 10.34 -6.75 -11.76
CA PHE A 9 10.10 -5.38 -11.32
C PHE A 9 10.93 -5.06 -10.08
N THR A 10 11.16 -3.77 -9.82
CA THR A 10 11.80 -3.32 -8.57
C THR A 10 10.95 -2.24 -7.91
N LEU A 11 10.56 -2.48 -6.67
CA LEU A 11 9.81 -1.50 -5.89
C LEU A 11 10.66 -0.25 -5.59
N PRO A 12 10.11 0.97 -5.78
CA PRO A 12 10.78 2.22 -5.42
C PRO A 12 11.26 2.30 -3.97
N ARG A 13 10.44 1.87 -2.99
CA ARG A 13 10.80 1.83 -1.56
C ARG A 13 11.03 0.41 -1.08
N GLY A 14 10.10 -0.50 -1.38
CA GLY A 14 10.15 -1.90 -0.99
C GLY A 14 9.19 -2.26 0.12
N TYR A 15 8.85 -3.55 0.17
CA TYR A 15 8.07 -4.14 1.26
C TYR A 15 8.97 -4.42 2.47
N VAL A 16 8.53 -4.04 3.67
CA VAL A 16 9.24 -4.35 4.92
C VAL A 16 8.48 -5.49 5.62
N ASP A 17 9.14 -6.62 5.81
CA ASP A 17 8.51 -7.75 6.50
C ASP A 17 8.53 -7.63 8.02
N ASP A 18 7.89 -8.58 8.70
CA ASP A 18 7.81 -8.63 10.16
C ASP A 18 9.19 -8.75 10.86
N SER A 19 10.23 -9.16 10.13
CA SER A 19 11.62 -9.23 10.62
C SER A 19 12.43 -7.96 10.37
N GLY A 20 11.85 -6.99 9.67
CA GLY A 20 12.50 -5.75 9.26
C GLY A 20 13.34 -5.87 7.99
N ALA A 21 13.27 -6.99 7.26
CA ALA A 21 13.95 -7.13 5.99
C ALA A 21 13.19 -6.41 4.88
N VAL A 22 13.93 -5.78 3.96
CA VAL A 22 13.36 -4.98 2.86
C VAL A 22 13.42 -5.78 1.56
N HIS A 23 12.26 -6.03 0.96
CA HIS A 23 12.07 -6.76 -0.28
C HIS A 23 11.70 -5.79 -1.41
N ARG A 24 12.58 -5.67 -2.42
CA ARG A 24 12.37 -4.73 -3.53
C ARG A 24 12.20 -5.39 -4.88
N SER A 25 13.01 -6.39 -5.19
CA SER A 25 12.94 -7.10 -6.47
C SER A 25 11.79 -8.11 -6.46
N GLY A 26 11.03 -8.19 -7.54
CA GLY A 26 9.92 -9.13 -7.64
C GLY A 26 9.69 -9.63 -9.05
N VAL A 27 8.79 -10.60 -9.18
CA VAL A 27 8.35 -11.15 -10.47
C VAL A 27 6.84 -11.12 -10.52
N MET A 28 6.29 -10.56 -11.59
CA MET A 28 4.88 -10.59 -11.92
C MET A 28 4.66 -11.40 -13.18
N ARG A 29 3.62 -12.24 -13.18
CA ARG A 29 3.16 -12.91 -14.40
C ARG A 29 2.04 -12.13 -15.07
N LEU A 30 1.82 -12.39 -16.35
CA LEU A 30 0.61 -11.92 -17.03
C LEU A 30 -0.64 -12.44 -16.28
N ALA A 31 -1.61 -11.54 -16.16
CA ALA A 31 -2.91 -11.86 -15.60
C ALA A 31 -3.66 -12.79 -16.54
N THR A 32 -4.41 -13.72 -15.96
CA THR A 32 -5.39 -14.49 -16.72
C THR A 32 -6.77 -13.91 -16.46
N ALA A 33 -7.73 -14.18 -17.35
CA ALA A 33 -9.13 -13.80 -17.12
C ALA A 33 -9.68 -14.35 -15.78
N ARG A 34 -9.14 -15.47 -15.29
CA ARG A 34 -9.51 -16.01 -13.97
C ARG A 34 -9.02 -15.11 -12.83
N ASP A 35 -7.88 -14.46 -12.97
CA ASP A 35 -7.36 -13.59 -11.91
C ASP A 35 -8.21 -12.33 -11.76
N GLU A 36 -8.77 -11.83 -12.86
CA GLU A 36 -9.68 -10.67 -12.88
C GLU A 36 -11.10 -11.00 -12.41
N LEU A 37 -11.63 -12.15 -12.85
CA LEU A 37 -13.06 -12.47 -12.65
C LEU A 37 -13.34 -13.25 -11.36
N GLU A 38 -12.39 -14.04 -10.86
CA GLU A 38 -12.62 -14.83 -9.64
C GLU A 38 -12.92 -13.94 -8.41
N PRO A 39 -12.18 -12.84 -8.15
CA PRO A 39 -12.43 -12.01 -6.97
C PRO A 39 -13.81 -11.34 -6.98
N LEU A 40 -14.38 -11.07 -8.15
CA LEU A 40 -15.73 -10.50 -8.30
C LEU A 40 -16.85 -11.44 -7.84
N ARG A 41 -16.54 -12.72 -7.59
CA ARG A 41 -17.49 -13.68 -7.02
C ARG A 41 -17.60 -13.59 -5.51
N ASP A 42 -16.64 -12.92 -4.86
CA ASP A 42 -16.65 -12.72 -3.41
C ASP A 42 -17.70 -11.66 -3.04
N PRO A 43 -18.66 -11.96 -2.13
CA PRO A 43 -19.69 -11.02 -1.72
C PRO A 43 -19.16 -9.77 -0.99
N THR A 44 -17.89 -9.77 -0.58
CA THR A 44 -17.23 -8.61 0.05
C THR A 44 -16.74 -7.59 -0.97
N ILE A 45 -16.69 -7.94 -2.27
CA ILE A 45 -16.30 -7.03 -3.35
C ILE A 45 -17.54 -6.39 -3.93
N SER A 46 -17.59 -5.06 -3.85
CA SER A 46 -18.78 -4.28 -4.24
C SER A 46 -19.02 -4.30 -5.76
N GLY A 47 -17.97 -4.58 -6.55
CA GLY A 47 -18.03 -4.64 -8.00
C GLY A 47 -16.67 -4.45 -8.67
N PRO A 48 -16.64 -4.22 -9.99
CA PRO A 48 -15.41 -4.03 -10.76
C PRO A 48 -14.62 -2.75 -10.41
N ASP A 49 -15.27 -1.76 -9.80
CA ASP A 49 -14.64 -0.50 -9.40
C ASP A 49 -14.17 -0.49 -7.94
N ASP A 50 -14.26 -1.62 -7.23
CA ASP A 50 -13.85 -1.71 -5.83
C ASP A 50 -12.31 -1.70 -5.71
N PRO A 51 -11.70 -0.79 -4.93
CA PRO A 51 -10.24 -0.72 -4.81
C PRO A 51 -9.62 -2.01 -4.21
N ARG A 52 -10.38 -2.82 -3.48
CA ARG A 52 -9.90 -4.11 -2.97
C ARG A 52 -9.70 -5.13 -4.10
N LEU A 53 -10.42 -5.01 -5.21
CA LEU A 53 -10.27 -5.89 -6.37
C LEU A 53 -8.84 -5.85 -6.90
N THR A 54 -8.30 -4.65 -7.11
CA THR A 54 -6.94 -4.46 -7.61
C THR A 54 -5.90 -5.10 -6.70
N VAL A 55 -6.05 -4.96 -5.38
CA VAL A 55 -5.15 -5.59 -4.40
C VAL A 55 -5.18 -7.11 -4.51
N ILE A 56 -6.37 -7.70 -4.64
CA ILE A 56 -6.53 -9.15 -4.78
C ILE A 56 -5.91 -9.64 -6.10
N VAL A 57 -6.12 -8.92 -7.20
CA VAL A 57 -5.52 -9.24 -8.50
C VAL A 57 -4.00 -9.22 -8.39
N LEU A 58 -3.41 -8.15 -7.83
CA LEU A 58 -1.97 -8.02 -7.63
C LEU A 58 -1.39 -9.17 -6.81
N ALA A 59 -2.04 -9.54 -5.70
CA ALA A 59 -1.62 -10.68 -4.88
C ALA A 59 -1.63 -12.03 -5.64
N ARG A 60 -2.44 -12.18 -6.70
CA ARG A 60 -2.50 -13.41 -7.50
C ARG A 60 -1.47 -13.46 -8.62
N VAL A 61 -1.00 -12.31 -9.09
CA VAL A 61 -0.10 -12.20 -10.26
C VAL A 61 1.35 -11.94 -9.87
N VAL A 62 1.61 -11.41 -8.67
CA VAL A 62 2.97 -11.33 -8.13
C VAL A 62 3.38 -12.73 -7.66
N GLU A 63 4.29 -13.37 -8.37
CA GLU A 63 4.79 -14.71 -8.06
C GLU A 63 5.89 -14.68 -6.99
N ARG A 64 6.67 -13.60 -6.91
CA ARG A 64 7.76 -13.46 -5.93
C ARG A 64 7.99 -12.00 -5.56
N LEU A 65 8.32 -11.75 -4.29
CA LEU A 65 8.79 -10.46 -3.80
C LEU A 65 9.96 -10.66 -2.81
N GLY A 66 11.17 -10.34 -3.25
CA GLY A 66 12.41 -10.59 -2.51
C GLY A 66 12.58 -12.08 -2.24
N SER A 67 12.60 -12.46 -0.96
CA SER A 67 12.66 -13.87 -0.54
C SER A 67 11.28 -14.52 -0.35
N LEU A 68 10.18 -13.82 -0.64
CA LEU A 68 8.82 -14.34 -0.51
C LEU A 68 8.38 -14.98 -1.82
N ASP A 69 8.28 -16.32 -1.82
CA ASP A 69 7.76 -17.11 -2.95
C ASP A 69 6.22 -17.17 -2.99
N LEU A 70 5.57 -16.70 -1.94
CA LEU A 70 4.11 -16.58 -1.86
C LEU A 70 3.78 -15.17 -1.38
N VAL A 71 3.29 -14.34 -2.30
CA VAL A 71 2.78 -13.01 -1.97
C VAL A 71 1.28 -13.11 -1.76
N THR A 72 0.81 -12.73 -0.57
CA THR A 72 -0.62 -12.74 -0.25
C THR A 72 -1.17 -11.32 -0.26
N ILE A 73 -2.49 -11.21 -0.09
CA ILE A 73 -3.18 -9.91 0.05
C ILE A 73 -2.55 -9.08 1.17
N ARG A 74 -2.12 -9.72 2.26
CA ARG A 74 -1.50 -9.02 3.41
C ARG A 74 -0.25 -8.25 3.00
N GLU A 75 0.64 -8.88 2.23
CA GLU A 75 1.88 -8.24 1.79
C GLU A 75 1.59 -7.06 0.86
N ILE A 76 0.65 -7.21 -0.07
CA ILE A 76 0.24 -6.13 -0.99
C ILE A 76 -0.40 -4.95 -0.22
N GLU A 77 -1.29 -5.23 0.74
CA GLU A 77 -1.92 -4.20 1.60
C GLU A 77 -0.89 -3.48 2.50
N SER A 78 0.24 -4.13 2.78
CA SER A 78 1.29 -3.61 3.64
C SER A 78 2.37 -2.83 2.87
N LEU A 79 2.24 -2.68 1.56
CA LEU A 79 3.13 -1.85 0.75
C LEU A 79 2.96 -0.36 1.07
N PHE A 80 4.04 0.40 0.88
CA PHE A 80 3.91 1.85 0.83
C PHE A 80 3.01 2.26 -0.34
N ALA A 81 2.26 3.35 -0.18
CA ALA A 81 1.35 3.84 -1.23
C ALA A 81 2.06 4.06 -2.59
N ALA A 82 3.32 4.50 -2.58
CA ALA A 82 4.13 4.66 -3.78
C ALA A 82 4.44 3.32 -4.48
N ASP A 83 4.73 2.27 -3.71
CA ASP A 83 5.01 0.94 -4.24
C ASP A 83 3.73 0.26 -4.75
N LEU A 84 2.61 0.46 -4.06
CA LEU A 84 1.32 -0.03 -4.52
C LEU A 84 0.92 0.63 -5.85
N ALA A 85 1.07 1.96 -5.96
CA ALA A 85 0.83 2.68 -7.21
C ALA A 85 1.73 2.17 -8.35
N TYR A 86 3.03 2.00 -8.06
CA TYR A 86 3.97 1.42 -9.02
C TYR A 86 3.52 0.04 -9.52
N LEU A 87 3.06 -0.85 -8.63
CA LEU A 87 2.57 -2.17 -9.04
C LEU A 87 1.29 -2.10 -9.89
N GLN A 88 0.40 -1.14 -9.61
CA GLN A 88 -0.80 -0.91 -10.42
C GLN A 88 -0.43 -0.46 -11.85
N ASP A 89 0.51 0.49 -11.96
CA ASP A 89 1.00 0.97 -13.25
C ASP A 89 1.70 -0.14 -14.02
N PHE A 90 2.60 -0.88 -13.35
CA PHE A 90 3.33 -1.99 -13.95
C PHE A 90 2.38 -3.09 -14.45
N TYR A 91 1.38 -3.45 -13.64
CA TYR A 91 0.34 -4.39 -14.01
C TYR A 91 -0.41 -3.93 -15.26
N GLY A 92 -0.77 -2.65 -15.34
CA GLY A 92 -1.43 -2.07 -16.50
C GLY A 92 -0.59 -2.17 -17.76
N VAL A 93 0.69 -1.81 -17.66
CA VAL A 93 1.64 -1.84 -18.78
C VAL A 93 1.85 -3.26 -19.32
N ILE A 94 2.06 -4.26 -18.47
CA ILE A 94 2.35 -5.62 -18.96
C ILE A 94 1.11 -6.33 -19.53
N ASN A 95 -0.09 -6.01 -19.05
CA ASN A 95 -1.33 -6.71 -19.47
C ASN A 95 -2.09 -6.00 -20.59
N PHE A 96 -2.03 -4.67 -20.64
CA PHE A 96 -2.82 -3.86 -21.58
C PHE A 96 -1.97 -2.92 -22.43
N GLY A 97 -0.71 -2.70 -22.05
CA GLY A 97 0.22 -1.88 -22.79
C GLY A 97 0.82 -2.57 -24.01
N THR A 98 1.48 -1.76 -24.81
CA THR A 98 2.31 -2.15 -25.94
C THR A 98 3.75 -2.42 -25.50
N GLN A 99 4.51 -3.12 -26.35
CA GLN A 99 5.93 -3.38 -26.11
C GLN A 99 6.74 -2.07 -25.91
N ALA A 100 6.40 -1.01 -26.64
CA ALA A 100 7.06 0.29 -26.51
C ALA A 100 6.79 0.96 -25.16
N GLU A 101 5.56 0.83 -24.63
CA GLU A 101 5.21 1.35 -23.30
C GLU A 101 5.94 0.59 -22.20
N TYR A 102 6.06 -0.74 -22.33
CA TYR A 102 6.88 -1.54 -21.42
C TYR A 102 8.35 -1.11 -21.42
N GLU A 103 8.94 -0.94 -22.60
CA GLU A 103 10.34 -0.50 -22.73
C GLU A 103 10.57 0.90 -22.16
N ALA A 104 9.61 1.82 -22.36
CA ALA A 104 9.65 3.15 -21.77
C ALA A 104 9.56 3.11 -20.24
N PHE A 105 8.68 2.26 -19.69
CA PHE A 105 8.53 2.05 -18.26
C PHE A 105 9.84 1.55 -17.62
N VAL A 106 10.45 0.51 -18.18
CA VAL A 106 11.73 -0.06 -17.70
C VAL A 106 12.87 0.96 -17.79
N SER A 107 12.88 1.78 -18.85
CA SER A 107 13.89 2.82 -19.03
C SER A 107 13.75 3.94 -17.99
N ALA A 108 12.53 4.32 -17.64
CA ALA A 108 12.27 5.29 -16.59
C ALA A 108 12.74 4.77 -15.22
N GLU A 109 12.46 3.49 -14.91
CA GLU A 109 12.93 2.85 -13.67
C GLU A 109 14.45 2.87 -13.53
N SER A 110 15.15 2.48 -14.59
CA SER A 110 16.61 2.42 -14.57
C SER A 110 17.24 3.82 -14.44
N ALA A 111 16.61 4.86 -14.99
CA ALA A 111 17.02 6.25 -14.75
C ALA A 111 16.80 6.67 -13.28
N GLU A 112 15.67 6.31 -12.67
CA GLU A 112 15.34 6.66 -11.28
C GLU A 112 16.26 5.96 -10.26
N LEU A 113 16.59 4.69 -10.52
CA LEU A 113 17.55 3.90 -9.74
C LEU A 113 18.97 4.44 -9.85
N VAL A 114 19.39 4.92 -11.03
CA VAL A 114 20.71 5.57 -11.21
C VAL A 114 20.77 6.89 -10.46
N SER A 115 19.69 7.68 -10.46
CA SER A 115 19.64 8.95 -9.71
C SER A 115 19.67 8.76 -8.19
N THR A 116 19.11 7.68 -7.66
CA THR A 116 19.13 7.39 -6.21
C THR A 116 20.40 6.66 -5.74
N SER A 117 21.22 6.13 -6.66
CA SER A 117 22.48 5.44 -6.40
C SER A 117 23.73 6.35 -6.37
N ALA A 118 23.59 7.66 -6.53
CA ALA A 118 24.74 8.57 -6.46
C ALA A 118 25.42 8.50 -5.07
N PRO A 119 26.76 8.37 -4.98
CA PRO A 119 27.42 8.17 -3.71
C PRO A 119 27.34 9.45 -2.88
N ALA A 120 26.85 9.32 -1.65
CA ALA A 120 27.14 10.27 -0.59
C ALA A 120 28.65 10.20 -0.28
N ALA A 121 29.46 10.82 -1.13
CA ALA A 121 30.85 11.12 -0.80
C ALA A 121 30.84 12.19 0.28
N ALA A 122 31.18 11.75 1.50
CA ALA A 122 31.30 12.57 2.69
C ALA A 122 32.14 13.83 2.42
N SER A 123 31.50 15.00 2.50
CA SER A 123 32.19 16.25 2.77
C SER A 123 32.26 16.42 4.28
N THR A 124 33.32 15.89 4.90
CA THR A 124 33.81 16.44 6.16
C THR A 124 34.62 17.69 5.86
N PRO A 125 34.34 18.82 6.51
CA PRO A 125 35.38 19.69 6.98
C PRO A 125 35.50 19.57 8.50
N ALA A 126 36.73 19.36 8.93
CA ALA A 126 37.14 19.18 10.30
C ALA A 126 37.25 20.53 11.04
N VAL A 127 36.78 20.51 12.29
CA VAL A 127 37.16 21.26 13.52
C VAL A 127 37.30 22.79 13.50
N ALA A 128 36.54 23.45 14.38
CA ALA A 128 37.05 24.57 15.18
C ALA A 128 36.43 24.57 16.59
N ASP A 129 37.33 24.76 17.55
CA ASP A 129 37.24 24.70 19.01
C ASP A 129 36.51 25.90 19.64
N ALA A 130 35.81 25.67 20.77
CA ALA A 130 35.73 26.56 21.95
C ALA A 130 34.58 26.14 22.90
N ALA A 131 34.95 25.81 24.13
CA ALA A 131 34.06 25.58 25.27
C ALA A 131 33.73 26.92 26.03
N PRO A 132 33.08 26.93 27.21
CA PRO A 132 31.73 27.47 27.41
C PRO A 132 31.70 28.76 28.26
N ILE A 133 30.56 29.46 28.29
CA ILE A 133 30.26 30.48 29.33
C ILE A 133 28.77 30.45 29.72
N ALA A 134 28.57 30.68 31.02
CA ALA A 134 27.38 30.46 31.82
C ALA A 134 26.48 31.70 31.97
N ALA A 135 25.24 31.44 32.41
CA ALA A 135 24.29 32.30 33.17
C ALA A 135 23.84 33.61 32.48
N GLU A 136 22.63 34.15 32.60
CA GLU A 136 21.73 34.40 33.75
C GLU A 136 20.27 34.53 33.18
N ALA A 137 19.27 33.83 33.72
CA ALA A 137 18.35 34.22 34.81
C ALA A 137 17.47 35.46 34.55
N SER A 138 16.14 35.26 34.67
CA SER A 138 15.05 36.17 35.11
C SER A 138 13.81 35.99 34.21
N SER A 139 12.58 35.72 34.65
CA SER A 139 11.94 35.53 35.94
C SER A 139 10.55 34.92 35.67
N SER A 140 10.13 33.92 36.47
CA SER A 140 8.72 33.61 36.74
C SER A 140 8.17 34.64 37.77
N PRO A 141 6.87 34.74 38.15
CA PRO A 141 5.79 33.75 38.11
C PRO A 141 4.42 34.34 37.64
N GLN A 142 3.30 33.61 37.52
CA GLN A 142 2.42 33.29 38.64
C GLN A 142 1.19 32.49 38.16
N ALA A 143 1.00 31.30 38.73
CA ALA A 143 -0.30 30.64 38.87
C ALA A 143 -1.03 31.23 40.10
N PRO A 144 -2.35 31.00 40.30
CA PRO A 144 -2.76 29.77 40.99
C PRO A 144 -4.06 29.16 40.39
N GLU A 145 -4.17 27.84 40.32
CA GLU A 145 -4.98 26.96 41.23
C GLU A 145 -6.48 27.07 40.96
N ASP A 146 -7.32 26.06 41.09
CA ASP A 146 -7.27 24.61 41.33
C ASP A 146 -8.78 24.26 41.35
N GLU A 147 -9.20 23.15 40.75
CA GLU A 147 -10.10 22.22 41.45
C GLU A 147 -10.44 21.00 40.58
N PRO A 148 -10.42 19.80 41.18
CA PRO A 148 -10.67 18.54 40.50
C PRO A 148 -12.13 18.08 40.69
N VAL A 149 -12.68 17.39 39.70
CA VAL A 149 -13.85 16.51 39.92
C VAL A 149 -13.60 15.18 39.23
N ALA A 150 -13.51 14.13 40.05
CA ALA A 150 -13.54 12.72 39.64
C ALA A 150 -14.98 12.15 39.82
N PRO A 151 -15.20 10.85 39.61
CA PRO A 151 -15.78 10.25 38.41
C PRO A 151 -17.26 9.81 38.61
N ALA A 152 -17.98 9.55 37.52
CA ALA A 152 -19.26 8.85 37.58
C ALA A 152 -19.38 7.81 36.45
N GLU A 153 -19.70 6.59 36.87
CA GLU A 153 -19.88 5.35 36.10
C GLU A 153 -21.30 5.26 35.46
N PRO A 154 -21.63 4.18 34.70
CA PRO A 154 -22.30 4.27 33.41
C PRO A 154 -23.83 4.26 33.48
N ALA A 155 -24.48 4.86 32.47
CA ALA A 155 -25.92 4.77 32.27
C ALA A 155 -26.24 4.09 30.94
N ASP A 156 -26.98 3.00 31.10
CA ASP A 156 -27.75 2.20 30.15
C ASP A 156 -28.55 3.06 29.14
N VAL A 157 -28.42 2.77 27.85
CA VAL A 157 -29.24 3.38 26.79
C VAL A 157 -29.80 2.26 25.90
N PRO A 158 -31.13 2.19 25.71
CA PRO A 158 -31.79 1.07 25.05
C PRO A 158 -31.61 1.06 23.53
N ALA A 159 -31.59 -0.15 22.98
CA ALA A 159 -31.45 -0.45 21.56
C ALA A 159 -32.57 0.14 20.69
N ALA A 160 -32.19 0.83 19.61
CA ALA A 160 -33.10 1.28 18.56
C ALA A 160 -33.54 0.11 17.64
N PRO A 161 -34.79 0.10 17.13
CA PRO A 161 -35.32 -0.99 16.34
C PRO A 161 -34.71 -1.04 14.93
N ARG A 162 -34.35 -2.25 14.48
CA ARG A 162 -33.87 -2.53 13.12
C ARG A 162 -35.03 -2.39 12.13
N PRO A 163 -34.93 -1.56 11.07
CA PRO A 163 -35.92 -1.59 10.00
C PRO A 163 -35.82 -2.92 9.23
N GLY A 164 -36.98 -3.52 9.01
CA GLY A 164 -37.17 -4.89 8.57
C GLY A 164 -36.77 -5.18 7.12
N ARG A 165 -36.59 -6.47 6.85
CA ARG A 165 -36.40 -7.04 5.52
C ARG A 165 -37.60 -6.71 4.64
N SER A 166 -37.40 -5.89 3.61
CA SER A 166 -38.36 -5.77 2.52
C SER A 166 -38.28 -7.02 1.65
N ALA A 167 -39.46 -7.61 1.42
CA ALA A 167 -39.70 -8.82 0.67
C ALA A 167 -39.20 -8.72 -0.78
N ILE A 168 -38.70 -9.83 -1.29
CA ILE A 168 -38.49 -10.08 -2.71
C ILE A 168 -39.86 -10.14 -3.39
N GLU A 169 -40.09 -9.25 -4.34
CA GLU A 169 -41.23 -9.30 -5.26
C GLU A 169 -40.82 -10.16 -6.45
N GLU A 170 -41.46 -11.32 -6.57
CA GLU A 170 -41.22 -12.32 -7.60
C GLU A 170 -41.92 -11.86 -8.90
N ILE A 171 -41.15 -11.54 -9.94
CA ILE A 171 -41.69 -11.20 -11.26
C ILE A 171 -42.09 -12.49 -11.98
N PRO A 172 -43.36 -12.68 -12.39
CA PRO A 172 -43.77 -13.87 -13.13
C PRO A 172 -43.19 -13.84 -14.55
N SER A 173 -42.55 -14.94 -14.96
CA SER A 173 -42.08 -15.17 -16.32
C SER A 173 -43.26 -15.49 -17.23
N GLU A 174 -43.69 -14.55 -18.07
CA GLU A 174 -44.60 -14.86 -19.17
C GLU A 174 -43.82 -15.36 -20.39
N SER A 175 -44.02 -16.65 -20.66
CA SER A 175 -43.65 -17.31 -21.91
C SER A 175 -44.66 -16.96 -22.99
N ARG A 176 -44.21 -16.40 -24.13
CA ARG A 176 -44.79 -16.69 -25.45
C ARG A 176 -43.87 -16.31 -26.59
#